data_AF-A0A0G0M7A7-F1
#
_entry.id   AF-A0A0G0M7A7-F1
#
_cell.length_a   1.000
_cell.length_b   1.000
_cell.length_c   1.000
_cell.angle_alpha   90.00
_cell.angle_beta   90.00
_cell.angle_gamma   90.00
#
_symmetry.space_group_name_H-M   'P 1'
#
loop_
_entity.id
_entity.type
_entity.pdbx_description
1 polymer ?
#
loop_
_entity_poly.entity_id
_entity_poly.type
_entity_poly.pdbx_seq_one_letter_code
_entity_poly.pdbx_strand_id
1 'polypeptide(L)' 'MAGKASKTNVAARREEREAQKNQTCLRCGNQIEMAMMVNGRGKTQMVRMCCQKAQAE' A
#
# COMPACT_ATOMS: atom_id res chain seq x y z
N MET A 1 8.15 -21.38 -3.62
CA MET A 1 6.81 -22.02 -3.62
C MET A 1 5.81 -21.04 -3.01
N ALA A 2 4.99 -20.38 -3.82
CA ALA A 2 3.93 -19.51 -3.32
C ALA A 2 2.83 -20.40 -2.71
N GLY A 3 2.71 -20.38 -1.38
CA GLY A 3 1.77 -21.20 -0.64
C GLY A 3 0.34 -20.93 -1.11
N LYS A 4 -0.31 -21.98 -1.64
CA LYS A 4 -1.72 -21.91 -2.03
C LYS A 4 -2.54 -21.73 -0.75
N ALA A 5 -3.10 -20.54 -0.52
CA ALA A 5 -4.01 -20.29 0.58
C ALA A 5 -5.17 -21.30 0.52
N SER A 6 -5.37 -22.05 1.60
CA SER A 6 -6.39 -23.09 1.67
C SER A 6 -7.79 -22.47 1.50
N LYS A 7 -8.59 -23.01 0.58
CA LYS A 7 -9.92 -22.45 0.22
C LYS A 7 -10.92 -22.40 1.39
N THR A 8 -10.66 -23.15 2.46
CA THR A 8 -11.47 -23.21 3.68
C THR A 8 -11.07 -22.20 4.75
N ASN A 9 -9.90 -21.56 4.65
CA ASN A 9 -9.47 -20.60 5.66
C ASN A 9 -9.95 -19.18 5.32
N VAL A 10 -11.12 -18.83 5.86
CA VAL A 10 -11.76 -17.52 5.68
C VAL A 10 -10.91 -16.38 6.26
N ALA A 11 -10.18 -16.63 7.36
CA ALA A 11 -9.29 -15.65 7.98
C ALA A 11 -8.12 -15.30 7.04
N ALA A 12 -7.46 -16.30 6.46
CA ALA A 12 -6.36 -16.09 5.52
C ALA A 12 -6.81 -15.31 4.26
N ARG A 13 -7.99 -15.63 3.70
CA ARG A 13 -8.55 -14.86 2.56
C ARG A 13 -8.90 -13.42 2.92
N ARG A 14 -9.28 -13.16 4.17
CA ARG A 14 -9.55 -11.80 4.64
C ARG A 14 -8.25 -11.02 4.76
N GLU A 15 -7.21 -11.60 5.33
CA GLU A 15 -5.89 -11.00 5.44
C GLU A 15 -5.27 -10.71 4.06
N GLU A 16 -5.37 -11.65 3.11
CA GLU A 16 -4.91 -11.44 1.73
C GLU A 16 -5.69 -10.31 1.02
N ARG A 17 -7.01 -10.23 1.24
CA ARG A 17 -7.84 -9.15 0.68
C ARG A 17 -7.53 -7.80 1.32
N GLU A 18 -7.33 -7.75 2.63
CA GLU A 18 -6.97 -6.51 3.35
C GLU A 18 -5.56 -6.05 2.97
N ALA A 19 -4.62 -6.97 2.76
CA ALA A 19 -3.30 -6.68 2.23
C ALA A 19 -3.36 -6.12 0.79
N GLN A 20 -4.11 -6.76 -0.11
CA GLN A 20 -4.24 -6.31 -1.51
C GLN A 20 -4.99 -4.97 -1.65
N LYS A 21 -6.05 -4.74 -0.86
CA LYS A 21 -6.79 -3.47 -0.87
C LYS A 21 -5.92 -2.28 -0.48
N ASN A 22 -4.93 -2.49 0.38
CA ASN A 22 -4.03 -1.44 0.85
C ASN A 22 -2.78 -1.26 -0.02
N GLN A 23 -2.56 -2.15 -0.99
CA GLN A 23 -1.43 -2.09 -1.92
C GLN A 23 -1.72 -1.32 -3.19
N THR A 24 -2.99 -1.07 -3.53
CA THR A 24 -3.37 -0.39 -4.78
C THR A 24 -4.12 0.90 -4.51
N CYS A 25 -3.83 1.91 -5.31
CA CYS A 25 -4.38 3.25 -5.18
C CYS A 25 -5.76 3.29 -5.81
N LEU A 26 -6.79 3.58 -5.02
CA LEU A 26 -8.19 3.63 -5.48
C LEU A 26 -8.43 4.65 -6.61
N ARG A 27 -7.52 5.61 -6.79
CA ARG A 27 -7.66 6.69 -7.77
C ARG A 27 -7.00 6.39 -9.12
N CYS A 28 -5.81 5.80 -9.13
CA CYS A 28 -5.05 5.53 -10.36
C CYS A 28 -4.81 4.05 -10.64
N GLY A 29 -5.19 3.15 -9.73
CA GLY A 29 -4.97 1.70 -9.87
C GLY A 29 -3.52 1.23 -9.69
N ASN A 30 -2.55 2.15 -9.56
CA ASN A 30 -1.15 1.81 -9.37
C ASN A 30 -0.88 1.24 -7.97
N GLN A 31 0.24 0.52 -7.84
CA GLN A 31 0.73 0.11 -6.53
C GLN A 31 1.11 1.33 -5.68
N ILE A 32 0.80 1.26 -4.39
CA ILE A 32 1.13 2.29 -3.41
C ILE A 32 2.53 2.01 -2.89
N GLU A 33 3.43 2.94 -3.12
CA GLU A 33 4.74 2.99 -2.47
C GLU A 33 4.64 3.83 -1.19
N MET A 34 5.30 3.38 -0.12
CA MET A 34 5.43 4.17 1.10
C MET A 34 6.77 4.89 1.08
N ALA A 35 6.74 6.21 1.11
CA ALA A 35 7.93 7.04 1.23
C ALA A 35 7.96 7.70 2.61
N MET A 36 9.16 7.89 3.15
CA MET A 36 9.36 8.68 4.36
C MET A 36 9.73 10.10 3.93
N MET A 37 8.87 11.07 4.20
CA MET A 37 9.13 12.48 3.88
C MET A 37 9.38 13.27 5.16
N VAL A 38 10.34 14.19 5.11
CA VAL A 38 10.56 15.18 6.16
C VAL A 38 9.74 16.41 5.80
N ASN A 39 8.81 16.80 6.65
CA ASN A 39 8.05 18.03 6.42
C ASN A 39 8.92 19.28 6.69
N GLY A 40 8.48 20.45 6.24
CA GLY A 40 9.20 21.71 6.47
C GLY A 40 9.40 22.10 7.95
N ARG A 41 8.82 21.35 8.90
CA ARG A 41 9.01 21.50 10.36
C ARG A 41 9.99 20.45 10.93
N GLY A 42 10.67 19.69 10.08
CA GLY A 42 11.65 18.68 10.46
C GLY A 42 11.06 17.37 11.00
N LYS A 43 9.74 17.17 10.93
CA LYS A 43 9.11 15.91 11.35
C LYS A 43 9.05 14.94 10.19
N THR A 44 9.44 13.70 10.44
CA THR A 44 9.28 12.59 9.49
C THR A 44 7.84 12.10 9.49
N GLN A 45 7.28 11.90 8.31
CA GLN A 45 5.97 11.31 8.12
C GLN A 45 6.03 10.28 6.98
N MET A 46 5.40 9.13 7.20
CA MET A 46 5.18 8.18 6.12
C MET A 46 4.01 8.63 5.27
N VAL A 47 4.24 8.70 3.96
CA VAL A 47 3.25 9.13 2.97
C VAL A 47 3.07 8.04 1.92
N ARG A 48 1.83 7.91 1.44
CA ARG A 48 1.44 6.95 0.42
C ARG A 48 1.57 7.61 -0.94
N MET A 49 2.50 7.13 -1.75
CA MET A 49 2.83 7.61 -3.09
C MET A 49 2.23 6.65 -4.11
N CYS A 50 1.35 7.10 -5.00
CA CYS A 50 0.73 6.21 -5.99
C CYS A 50 0.28 6.86 -7.30
N CYS A 51 -0.14 8.12 -7.26
CA CYS A 51 -0.41 8.89 -8.47
C CYS A 51 0.90 9.55 -8.93
N GLN A 52 1.09 9.79 -10.23
CA GLN A 52 2.25 10.49 -10.83
C GLN A 52 2.58 11.87 -10.23
N LYS A 53 1.84 12.34 -9.21
CA LYS A 53 2.04 13.58 -8.44
C LYS A 53 2.67 13.36 -7.06
N ALA A 54 3.31 12.22 -6.87
CA ALA A 54 4.19 11.97 -5.74
C ALA A 54 5.62 12.47 -6.00
N GLN A 55 5.91 12.99 -7.20
CA GLN A 55 7.19 13.61 -7.51
C GLN A 55 6.96 15.07 -7.90
N ALA A 56 7.87 15.93 -7.45
CA ALA A 56 7.89 17.39 -7.53
C ALA A 56 7.08 18.11 -6.43
N GLU A 57 7.65 18.17 -5.22
CA GLU A 57 8.28 19.38 -4.68
C GLU A 57 9.14 19.05 -3.44
#